data_AF-A0AAE1I2R2-F1
#
_entry.id   AF-A0AAE1I2R2-F1
#
_cell.length_a   1.000
_cell.length_b   1.000
_cell.length_c   1.000
_cell.angle_alpha   90.00
_cell.angle_beta   90.00
_cell.angle_gamma   90.00
#
_symmetry.space_group_name_H-M   'P 1'
#
loop_
_entity.id
_entity.type
_entity.pdbx_description
1 polymer ?
#
loop_
_entity_poly.entity_id
_entity_poly.type
_entity_poly.pdbx_seq_one_letter_code
_entity_poly.pdbx_strand_id
1 'polypeptide(L)'
;MTARLNQDALERFFGLMRQSCGAHTHPEPKVFAQLYRLLSIYSLVKPVRGSNITGGEMLSTLLDLTDLKEQTGAERKRELESRIDNLLTQGDDLDYINDLINEANDHNYLDESIDEFALSYVGGFTARSCSKFAGKCEACMKCLAKPKEDATDEDFLITLKSLGGLTYPTNELKDFLRHLDNQVLKTCKNNELQENILFLVVDALERFDNIPLVGCPDHKVSLSKSIMKYF
;
A
#
# COMPACT_ATOMS: atom_id res chain seq x y z
N MET A 1 -1.33 -11.14 -35.89
CA MET A 1 -1.99 -11.07 -34.57
C MET A 1 -2.45 -12.43 -34.01
N THR A 2 -2.08 -13.59 -34.58
CA THR A 2 -2.41 -14.91 -33.99
C THR A 2 -1.29 -15.49 -33.12
N ALA A 3 -0.07 -14.96 -33.22
CA ALA A 3 1.11 -15.43 -32.47
C ALA A 3 1.04 -15.22 -30.94
N ARG A 4 0.05 -14.46 -30.44
CA ARG A 4 -0.21 -14.27 -29.00
C ARG A 4 -1.31 -15.19 -28.46
N LEU A 5 -2.01 -15.93 -29.33
CA LEU A 5 -3.09 -16.85 -28.96
C LEU A 5 -2.62 -18.31 -28.90
N ASN A 6 -1.30 -18.53 -28.96
CA ASN A 6 -0.70 -19.86 -28.89
C ASN A 6 0.12 -20.03 -27.59
N GLN A 7 0.44 -21.29 -27.27
CA GLN A 7 1.17 -21.64 -26.04
C GLN A 7 2.69 -21.40 -26.16
N ASP A 8 3.19 -20.98 -27.33
CA ASP A 8 4.63 -20.86 -27.60
C ASP A 8 5.36 -19.99 -26.58
N ALA A 9 4.72 -18.91 -26.09
CA ALA A 9 5.30 -18.04 -25.07
C ALA A 9 5.49 -18.77 -23.73
N LEU A 10 4.56 -19.64 -23.35
CA LEU A 10 4.69 -20.46 -22.13
C LEU A 10 5.73 -21.57 -22.32
N GLU A 11 5.79 -22.20 -23.49
CA GLU A 11 6.77 -23.25 -23.78
C GLU A 11 8.20 -22.72 -23.76
N ARG A 12 8.43 -21.55 -24.37
CA ARG A 12 9.72 -20.86 -24.30
C ARG A 12 10.09 -20.51 -22.86
N PHE A 13 9.10 -20.21 -22.00
CA PHE A 13 9.34 -19.80 -20.63
C PHE A 13 9.80 -21.01 -19.81
N PHE A 14 9.15 -22.15 -20.01
CA PHE A 14 9.61 -23.41 -19.44
C PHE A 14 10.98 -23.83 -19.97
N GLY A 15 11.31 -23.55 -21.24
CA GLY A 15 12.64 -23.74 -21.80
C GLY A 15 13.70 -22.93 -21.05
N LEU A 16 13.44 -21.64 -20.80
CA LEU A 16 14.31 -20.77 -20.02
C LEU A 16 14.49 -21.30 -18.58
N MET A 17 13.40 -21.63 -17.89
CA MET A 17 13.44 -22.17 -16.53
C MET A 17 14.31 -23.42 -16.43
N ARG A 18 14.20 -24.33 -17.39
CA ARG A 18 15.04 -25.55 -17.46
C ARG A 18 16.50 -25.21 -17.74
N GLN A 19 16.77 -24.24 -18.62
CA GLN A 19 18.13 -23.82 -18.94
C GLN A 19 18.82 -23.12 -17.76
N SER A 20 18.07 -22.35 -16.96
CA SER A 20 18.56 -21.70 -15.74
C SER A 20 18.95 -22.69 -14.64
N CYS A 21 18.48 -23.95 -14.69
CA CYS A 21 18.90 -25.04 -13.81
C CYS A 21 20.20 -25.75 -14.25
N GLY A 22 20.86 -25.29 -15.33
CA GLY A 22 22.09 -25.90 -15.83
C GLY A 22 21.91 -27.36 -16.26
N ALA A 23 22.62 -28.28 -15.62
CA ALA A 23 22.55 -29.72 -15.91
C ALA A 23 21.28 -30.41 -15.37
N HIS A 24 20.49 -29.72 -14.53
CA HIS A 24 19.31 -30.29 -13.88
C HIS A 24 18.04 -30.02 -14.71
N THR A 25 17.88 -30.72 -15.83
CA THR A 25 16.83 -30.49 -16.85
C THR A 25 15.39 -30.70 -16.35
N HIS A 26 15.21 -31.35 -15.20
CA HIS A 26 13.91 -31.59 -14.54
C HIS A 26 13.94 -31.08 -13.09
N PRO A 27 13.75 -29.78 -12.84
CA PRO A 27 13.73 -29.26 -11.47
C PRO A 27 12.55 -29.84 -10.68
N GLU A 28 12.79 -30.14 -9.40
CA GLU A 28 11.73 -30.44 -8.44
C GLU A 28 10.83 -29.20 -8.25
N PRO A 29 9.52 -29.33 -7.99
CA PRO A 29 8.61 -28.19 -7.85
C PRO A 29 9.08 -27.09 -6.89
N LYS A 30 9.77 -27.45 -5.80
CA LYS A 30 10.36 -26.49 -4.84
C LYS A 30 11.46 -25.64 -5.47
N VAL A 31 12.34 -26.26 -6.26
CA VAL A 31 13.43 -25.59 -6.99
C VAL A 31 12.86 -24.71 -8.09
N PHE A 32 11.83 -25.17 -8.80
CA PHE A 32 11.13 -24.39 -9.80
C PHE A 32 10.51 -23.11 -9.20
N ALA A 33 9.83 -23.21 -8.06
CA ALA A 33 9.21 -22.06 -7.39
C ALA A 33 10.24 -21.03 -6.89
N GLN A 34 11.37 -21.50 -6.35
CA GLN A 34 12.46 -20.61 -5.91
C GLN A 34 13.11 -19.89 -7.10
N LEU A 35 13.36 -20.61 -8.19
CA LEU A 35 13.94 -20.05 -9.40
C LEU A 35 12.98 -19.07 -10.09
N TYR A 36 11.68 -19.36 -10.08
CA TYR A 36 10.65 -18.44 -10.57
C TYR A 36 10.70 -17.12 -9.80
N ARG A 37 10.67 -17.19 -8.45
CA ARG A 37 10.77 -16.00 -7.60
C ARG A 37 12.05 -15.22 -7.86
N LEU A 38 13.18 -15.91 -7.99
CA LEU A 38 14.47 -15.27 -8.28
C LEU A 38 14.46 -14.56 -9.64
N LEU A 39 13.94 -15.19 -10.68
CA LEU A 39 13.89 -14.62 -12.03
C LEU A 39 12.89 -13.46 -12.14
N SER A 40 11.76 -13.55 -11.44
CA SER A 40 10.76 -12.47 -11.36
C SER A 40 11.25 -11.26 -10.56
N ILE A 41 12.01 -11.45 -9.49
CA ILE A 41 12.50 -10.35 -8.64
C ILE A 41 13.70 -9.64 -9.26
N TYR A 42 14.61 -10.38 -9.91
CA TYR A 42 15.87 -9.81 -10.35
C TYR A 42 15.90 -9.36 -11.83
N SER A 43 14.84 -9.57 -12.63
CA SER A 43 14.82 -9.28 -14.08
C SER A 43 16.06 -9.81 -14.84
N LEU A 44 16.68 -10.87 -14.31
CA LEU A 44 17.92 -11.48 -14.82
C LEU A 44 17.67 -12.43 -16.00
N VAL A 45 16.45 -12.46 -16.52
CA VAL A 45 16.09 -13.23 -17.71
C VAL A 45 16.72 -12.56 -18.93
N LYS A 46 18.01 -12.80 -19.12
CA LYS A 46 18.69 -12.54 -20.39
C LYS A 46 18.92 -13.89 -21.06
N PRO A 47 18.57 -14.06 -22.34
CA PRO A 47 18.86 -15.27 -23.07
C PRO A 47 20.38 -15.43 -23.18
N VAL A 48 20.85 -16.66 -23.10
CA VAL A 48 22.27 -16.99 -23.29
C VAL A 48 22.71 -16.57 -24.69
N ARG A 49 23.92 -15.98 -24.83
CA ARG A 49 24.50 -15.60 -26.13
C ARG A 49 24.50 -16.82 -27.06
N GLY A 50 23.78 -16.72 -28.19
CA GLY A 50 23.63 -17.80 -29.17
C GLY A 50 22.31 -18.58 -29.09
N SER A 51 21.41 -18.24 -28.15
CA SER A 51 20.05 -18.80 -28.09
C SER A 51 19.13 -18.17 -29.14
N ASN A 52 18.21 -18.96 -29.71
CA ASN A 52 17.16 -18.48 -30.64
C ASN A 52 16.03 -17.71 -29.93
N ILE A 53 16.19 -17.37 -28.65
CA ILE A 53 15.18 -16.70 -27.83
C ILE A 53 15.49 -15.20 -27.79
N THR A 54 14.59 -14.36 -28.34
CA THR A 54 14.66 -12.89 -28.24
C THR A 54 14.42 -12.45 -26.80
N GLY A 55 15.44 -11.85 -26.20
CA GLY A 55 15.54 -11.72 -24.74
C GLY A 55 14.67 -10.67 -24.08
N GLY A 56 14.34 -9.60 -24.79
CA GLY A 56 13.60 -8.46 -24.22
C GLY A 56 12.09 -8.59 -24.34
N GLU A 57 11.61 -9.19 -25.43
CA GLU A 57 10.19 -9.11 -25.82
C GLU A 57 9.32 -10.17 -25.14
N MET A 58 9.93 -11.23 -24.59
CA MET A 58 9.19 -12.38 -24.11
C MET A 58 8.53 -12.14 -22.75
N LEU A 59 9.30 -11.61 -21.79
CA LEU A 59 8.77 -11.23 -20.48
C LEU A 59 7.89 -10.00 -20.60
N SER A 60 8.21 -9.03 -21.45
CA SER A 60 7.28 -7.92 -21.69
C SER A 60 5.98 -8.45 -22.28
N THR A 61 5.97 -9.33 -23.29
CA THR A 61 4.70 -9.83 -23.83
C THR A 61 3.89 -10.67 -22.81
N LEU A 62 4.54 -11.32 -21.82
CA LEU A 62 3.88 -12.07 -20.75
C LEU A 62 3.43 -11.19 -19.55
N LEU A 63 4.13 -10.09 -19.27
CA LEU A 63 3.93 -9.23 -18.09
C LEU A 63 3.24 -7.90 -18.43
N ASP A 64 3.38 -7.44 -19.66
CA ASP A 64 2.85 -6.19 -20.20
C ASP A 64 1.38 -6.44 -20.61
N LEU A 65 0.54 -6.53 -19.58
CA LEU A 65 -0.92 -6.48 -19.65
C LEU A 65 -1.44 -5.02 -19.65
N THR A 66 -0.56 -4.05 -19.85
CA THR A 66 -0.83 -2.60 -19.86
C THR A 66 -1.88 -2.24 -20.91
N ASP A 67 -1.83 -2.83 -22.10
CA ASP A 67 -2.81 -2.62 -23.17
C ASP A 67 -4.26 -3.03 -22.78
N LEU A 68 -4.45 -3.88 -21.77
CA LEU A 68 -5.78 -4.31 -21.28
C LEU A 68 -6.22 -3.56 -20.02
N LYS A 69 -5.32 -2.86 -19.33
CA LYS A 69 -5.55 -2.26 -18.00
C LYS A 69 -5.48 -0.74 -17.95
N GLU A 70 -4.89 -0.08 -18.94
CA GLU A 70 -4.67 1.37 -18.82
C GLU A 70 -5.96 2.19 -18.88
N GLN A 71 -6.96 1.77 -19.67
CA GLN A 71 -8.25 2.46 -19.74
C GLN A 71 -9.10 2.21 -18.49
N THR A 72 -9.21 0.96 -18.02
CA THR A 72 -10.01 0.59 -16.84
C THR A 72 -9.35 1.00 -15.52
N GLY A 73 -8.03 0.86 -15.39
CA GLY A 73 -7.31 1.21 -14.17
C GLY A 73 -7.31 2.71 -13.88
N ALA A 74 -7.16 3.54 -14.92
CA ALA A 74 -7.21 5.00 -14.78
C ALA A 74 -8.61 5.49 -14.39
N GLU A 75 -9.66 4.90 -14.95
CA GLU A 75 -11.05 5.20 -14.60
C GLU A 75 -11.37 4.77 -13.17
N ARG A 76 -11.02 3.54 -12.78
CA ARG A 76 -11.21 3.03 -11.41
C ARG A 76 -10.43 3.85 -10.38
N LYS A 77 -9.22 4.30 -10.71
CA LYS A 77 -8.45 5.21 -9.87
C LYS A 77 -9.17 6.55 -9.68
N ARG A 78 -9.69 7.14 -10.77
CA ARG A 78 -10.47 8.40 -10.70
C ARG A 78 -11.74 8.23 -9.87
N GLU A 79 -12.42 7.09 -10.01
CA GLU A 79 -13.60 6.76 -9.21
C GLU A 79 -13.27 6.65 -7.72
N LEU A 80 -12.22 5.92 -7.37
CA LEU A 80 -11.75 5.79 -6.00
C LEU A 80 -11.37 7.15 -5.40
N GLU A 81 -10.64 7.98 -6.17
CA GLU A 81 -10.27 9.33 -5.77
C GLU A 81 -11.50 10.23 -5.53
N SER A 82 -12.53 10.10 -6.36
CA SER A 82 -13.80 10.83 -6.22
C SER A 82 -14.56 10.42 -4.95
N ARG A 83 -14.58 9.12 -4.63
CA ARG A 83 -15.21 8.61 -3.41
C ARG A 83 -14.51 9.07 -2.15
N ILE A 84 -13.17 9.03 -2.14
CA ILE A 84 -12.35 9.59 -1.06
C ILE A 84 -12.66 11.10 -0.86
N ASP A 85 -12.89 11.83 -1.95
CA ASP A 85 -13.20 13.26 -1.89
C ASP A 85 -14.58 13.53 -1.28
N ASN A 86 -15.57 12.71 -1.62
CA ASN A 86 -16.92 12.79 -1.04
C ASN A 86 -16.92 12.43 0.45
N LEU A 87 -16.18 11.38 0.82
CA LEU A 87 -16.09 10.91 2.20
C LEU A 87 -15.58 11.99 3.16
N LEU A 88 -14.56 12.75 2.76
CA LEU A 88 -13.97 13.80 3.61
C LEU A 88 -14.74 15.12 3.59
N THR A 89 -15.69 15.30 2.66
CA THR A 89 -16.51 16.52 2.53
C THR A 89 -17.92 16.37 3.13
N GLN A 90 -18.36 15.14 3.41
CA GLN A 90 -19.66 14.85 4.05
C GLN A 90 -19.62 14.86 5.59
N GLY A 91 -18.46 15.12 6.20
CA GLY A 91 -18.26 15.09 7.66
C GLY A 91 -18.79 16.29 8.45
N ASP A 92 -19.66 17.11 7.87
CA ASP A 92 -20.37 18.20 8.55
C ASP A 92 -21.82 17.77 8.82
N ASP A 93 -22.05 16.79 9.71
CA ASP A 93 -23.25 16.77 10.54
C ASP A 93 -23.19 15.73 11.68
N LEU A 94 -23.25 16.29 12.90
CA LEU A 94 -23.76 15.73 14.17
C LEU A 94 -22.86 14.80 15.02
N ASP A 95 -22.44 15.38 16.16
CA ASP A 95 -22.10 14.69 17.41
C ASP A 95 -23.24 13.74 17.84
N TYR A 96 -23.05 12.42 17.70
CA TYR A 96 -23.49 11.41 18.68
C TYR A 96 -22.97 10.03 18.23
N ILE A 97 -22.66 9.14 19.17
CA ILE A 97 -22.16 7.75 19.01
C ILE A 97 -20.63 7.60 19.18
N ASN A 98 -20.10 8.13 20.30
CA ASN A 98 -18.86 7.60 20.89
C ASN A 98 -19.09 6.49 21.92
N ASP A 99 -20.35 6.20 22.29
CA ASP A 99 -20.64 5.27 23.39
C ASP A 99 -20.94 3.82 22.95
N LEU A 100 -21.24 3.55 21.67
CA LEU A 100 -21.53 2.17 21.20
C LEU A 100 -20.28 1.39 20.75
N ILE A 101 -19.16 2.07 20.47
CA ILE A 101 -17.93 1.43 19.96
C ILE A 101 -17.10 0.82 21.11
N ASN A 102 -17.27 1.32 22.34
CA ASN A 102 -16.52 0.83 23.50
C ASN A 102 -17.07 -0.48 24.09
N GLU A 103 -18.34 -0.81 23.87
CA GLU A 103 -18.94 -2.04 24.43
C GLU A 103 -18.70 -3.30 23.57
N ALA A 104 -18.28 -3.14 22.30
CA ALA A 104 -18.04 -4.29 21.41
C ALA A 104 -16.61 -4.86 21.47
N ASN A 105 -15.71 -4.23 22.24
CA ASN A 105 -14.27 -4.57 22.28
C ASN A 105 -13.83 -5.43 23.47
N ASP A 106 -14.74 -5.84 24.37
CA ASP A 106 -14.30 -6.40 25.66
C ASP A 106 -13.60 -7.77 25.52
N HIS A 107 -13.97 -8.62 24.55
CA HIS A 107 -13.42 -9.99 24.49
C HIS A 107 -13.16 -10.53 23.06
N ASN A 108 -12.15 -10.00 22.36
CA ASN A 108 -11.64 -10.62 21.13
C ASN A 108 -10.19 -11.12 21.31
N TYR A 109 -10.02 -12.40 21.69
CA TYR A 109 -8.73 -13.06 21.93
C TYR A 109 -7.94 -13.41 20.64
N LEU A 110 -8.30 -12.85 19.48
CA LEU A 110 -7.62 -13.01 18.19
C LEU A 110 -7.18 -11.65 17.60
N ASP A 111 -6.96 -10.66 18.44
CA ASP A 111 -6.56 -9.33 18.01
C ASP A 111 -5.06 -9.30 17.66
N GLU A 112 -4.75 -9.46 16.38
CA GLU A 112 -3.52 -8.89 15.82
C GLU A 112 -3.63 -7.37 15.92
N SER A 113 -3.35 -6.87 17.13
CA SER A 113 -3.29 -5.44 17.44
C SER A 113 -2.28 -4.79 16.51
N ILE A 114 -2.62 -3.62 15.97
CA ILE A 114 -1.66 -2.81 15.20
C ILE A 114 -0.39 -2.65 16.04
N ASP A 115 0.75 -3.04 15.47
CA ASP A 115 2.05 -2.84 16.11
C ASP A 115 2.33 -1.33 16.15
N GLU A 116 2.20 -0.72 17.33
CA GLU A 116 2.36 0.72 17.54
C GLU A 116 3.76 1.21 17.14
N PHE A 117 4.79 0.36 17.26
CA PHE A 117 6.14 0.69 16.82
C PHE A 117 6.21 0.74 15.29
N ALA A 118 5.59 -0.22 14.61
CA ALA A 118 5.51 -0.25 13.15
C ALA A 118 4.68 0.93 12.64
N LEU A 119 3.55 1.23 13.28
CA LEU A 119 2.69 2.36 12.96
C LEU A 119 3.44 3.69 13.11
N SER A 120 4.20 3.89 14.20
CA SER A 120 5.03 5.09 14.35
C SER A 120 6.09 5.17 13.24
N TYR A 121 6.78 4.07 12.93
CA TYR A 121 7.80 4.06 11.89
C TYR A 121 7.24 4.40 10.50
N VAL A 122 6.10 3.79 10.13
CA VAL A 122 5.37 4.11 8.88
C VAL A 122 4.85 5.53 8.92
N GLY A 123 4.31 5.98 10.06
CA GLY A 123 3.85 7.35 10.27
C GLY A 123 4.96 8.38 10.03
N GLY A 124 6.18 8.11 10.48
CA GLY A 124 7.35 8.95 10.21
C GLY A 124 7.68 9.04 8.71
N PHE A 125 7.57 7.92 7.99
CA PHE A 125 7.72 7.91 6.53
C PHE A 125 6.60 8.69 5.84
N THR A 126 5.36 8.50 6.26
CA THR A 126 4.19 9.22 5.75
C THR A 126 4.29 10.72 6.01
N ALA A 127 4.71 11.14 7.20
CA ALA A 127 4.96 12.55 7.54
C ALA A 127 6.00 13.17 6.59
N ARG A 128 7.11 12.46 6.34
CA ARG A 128 8.15 12.92 5.42
C ARG A 128 7.65 13.02 3.98
N SER A 129 6.91 12.03 3.48
CA SER A 129 6.39 12.02 2.12
C SER A 129 5.30 13.09 1.92
N CYS A 130 4.39 13.21 2.88
CA CYS A 130 3.26 14.12 2.84
C CYS A 130 3.60 15.57 3.18
N SER A 131 4.80 15.83 3.70
CA SER A 131 5.32 17.20 3.87
C SER A 131 5.26 18.02 2.58
N LYS A 132 5.40 17.37 1.42
CA LYS A 132 5.28 18.01 0.10
C LYS A 132 3.85 18.50 -0.20
N PHE A 133 2.84 17.84 0.38
CA PHE A 133 1.42 18.20 0.22
C PHE A 133 1.02 19.36 1.14
N ALA A 134 1.70 19.52 2.28
CA ALA A 134 1.54 20.70 3.14
C ALA A 134 2.05 22.01 2.50
N GLY A 135 2.81 21.91 1.41
CA GLY A 135 3.27 23.07 0.63
C GLY A 135 4.14 24.02 1.45
N LYS A 136 3.75 25.30 1.52
CA LYS A 136 4.42 26.34 2.33
C LYS A 136 3.75 26.57 3.69
N CYS A 137 2.76 25.77 4.06
CA CYS A 137 2.03 25.95 5.31
C CYS A 137 2.82 25.32 6.47
N GLU A 138 3.48 26.16 7.27
CA GLU A 138 4.22 25.69 8.45
C GLU A 138 3.33 25.05 9.51
N ALA A 139 2.08 25.49 9.64
CA ALA A 139 1.11 24.91 10.57
C ALA A 139 0.81 23.45 10.19
N CYS A 140 0.55 23.16 8.92
CA CYS A 140 0.36 21.79 8.43
C CYS A 140 1.59 20.91 8.62
N MET A 141 2.79 21.46 8.40
CA MET A 141 4.04 20.73 8.63
C MET A 141 4.20 20.30 10.09
N LYS A 142 3.81 21.18 11.03
CA LYS A 142 3.80 20.89 12.46
C LYS A 142 2.73 19.87 12.87
N CYS A 143 1.63 19.77 12.11
CA CYS A 143 0.62 18.73 12.32
C CYS A 143 1.09 17.35 11.86
N LEU A 144 2.13 17.25 11.02
CA LEU A 144 2.64 15.98 10.48
C LEU A 144 3.81 15.42 11.30
N ALA A 145 4.73 16.30 11.71
CA ALA A 145 5.97 15.89 12.36
C ALA A 145 6.23 16.66 13.65
N LYS A 146 6.68 15.92 14.67
CA LYS A 146 7.13 16.46 15.95
C LYS A 146 8.67 16.48 16.02
N PRO A 147 9.26 17.36 16.85
CA PRO A 147 10.70 17.38 17.04
C PRO A 147 11.16 16.11 17.78
N LYS A 148 12.46 15.77 17.66
CA LYS A 148 13.01 14.54 18.25
C LYS A 148 12.92 14.54 19.77
N GLU A 149 12.97 15.73 20.37
CA GLU A 149 12.86 15.96 21.80
C GLU A 149 11.52 15.48 22.36
N ASP A 150 10.47 15.47 21.53
CA ASP A 150 9.11 15.02 21.88
C ASP A 150 8.86 13.55 21.46
N ALA A 151 9.92 12.78 21.18
CA ALA A 151 9.82 11.36 20.86
C ALA A 151 9.25 10.57 22.04
N THR A 152 8.33 9.66 21.74
CA THR A 152 7.69 8.76 22.69
C THR A 152 8.29 7.36 22.61
N ASP A 153 7.99 6.48 23.55
CA ASP A 153 8.48 5.09 23.54
C ASP A 153 8.04 4.33 22.27
N GLU A 154 6.87 4.63 21.73
CA GLU A 154 6.37 4.09 20.44
C GLU A 154 7.28 4.45 19.26
N ASP A 155 8.07 5.52 19.36
CA ASP A 155 8.99 5.97 18.30
C ASP A 155 10.35 5.24 18.35
N PHE A 156 10.47 4.23 19.22
CA PHE A 156 11.71 3.49 19.47
C PHE A 156 12.36 2.98 18.17
N LEU A 157 11.59 2.45 17.22
CA LEU A 157 12.13 1.96 15.95
C LEU A 157 12.75 3.09 15.10
N ILE A 158 12.17 4.29 15.14
CA ILE A 158 12.71 5.46 14.47
C ILE A 158 14.02 5.85 15.14
N THR A 159 14.05 5.94 16.47
CA THR A 159 15.27 6.28 17.21
C THR A 159 16.39 5.28 16.98
N LEU A 160 16.07 3.98 16.99
CA LEU A 160 17.04 2.89 16.80
C LEU A 160 17.66 2.91 15.39
N LYS A 161 16.85 3.20 14.36
CA LYS A 161 17.30 3.16 12.95
C LYS A 161 17.78 4.50 12.40
N SER A 162 17.51 5.60 13.10
CA SER A 162 17.80 6.93 12.57
C SER A 162 19.31 7.22 12.59
N LEU A 163 19.84 7.56 11.41
CA LEU A 163 21.15 8.20 11.26
C LEU A 163 21.03 9.74 11.26
N GLY A 164 19.96 10.28 11.84
CA GLY A 164 19.66 11.72 11.88
C GLY A 164 18.73 12.23 10.77
N GLY A 165 18.27 11.35 9.87
CA GLY A 165 17.42 11.72 8.72
C GLY A 165 15.98 11.21 8.74
N LEU A 166 15.55 10.55 9.82
CA LEU A 166 14.18 10.06 9.98
C LEU A 166 13.31 11.08 10.71
N THR A 167 12.03 11.11 10.36
CA THR A 167 11.03 12.03 10.87
C THR A 167 10.16 11.34 11.92
N TYR A 168 9.83 12.04 13.00
CA TYR A 168 8.95 11.55 14.07
C TYR A 168 7.53 12.06 13.80
N PRO A 169 6.52 11.17 13.65
CA PRO A 169 5.15 11.60 13.41
C PRO A 169 4.52 12.23 14.65
N THR A 170 3.59 13.15 14.46
CA THR A 170 2.72 13.63 15.54
C THR A 170 1.72 12.56 15.97
N ASN A 171 1.16 12.71 17.18
CA ASN A 171 0.08 11.82 17.63
C ASN A 171 -1.18 11.97 16.75
N GLU A 172 -1.51 13.18 16.30
CA GLU A 172 -2.63 13.41 15.37
C GLU A 172 -2.48 12.58 14.09
N LEU A 173 -1.28 12.56 13.49
CA LEU A 173 -1.01 11.75 12.31
C LEU A 173 -1.07 10.25 12.63
N LYS A 174 -0.51 9.82 13.77
CA LYS A 174 -0.59 8.41 14.17
C LYS A 174 -2.03 7.96 14.37
N ASP A 175 -2.86 8.75 15.03
CA ASP A 175 -4.27 8.45 15.28
C ASP A 175 -5.03 8.32 13.95
N PHE A 176 -4.78 9.23 13.00
CA PHE A 176 -5.35 9.14 11.66
C PHE A 176 -4.94 7.85 10.93
N LEU A 177 -3.64 7.53 10.91
CA LEU A 177 -3.15 6.31 10.26
C LEU A 177 -3.65 5.04 10.95
N ARG A 178 -3.75 5.04 12.29
CA ARG A 178 -4.32 3.94 13.07
C ARG A 178 -5.76 3.65 12.67
N HIS A 179 -6.55 4.71 12.44
CA HIS A 179 -7.93 4.56 11.99
C HIS A 179 -7.99 3.94 10.60
N LEU A 180 -7.17 4.41 9.66
CA LEU A 180 -7.09 3.83 8.32
C LEU A 180 -6.66 2.36 8.34
N ASP A 181 -5.57 2.04 9.06
CA ASP A 181 -5.06 0.67 9.17
C ASP A 181 -6.08 -0.28 9.79
N ASN A 182 -6.80 0.14 10.83
CA ASN A 182 -7.85 -0.66 11.43
C ASN A 182 -8.96 -1.01 10.42
N GLN A 183 -9.34 -0.07 9.55
CA GLN A 183 -10.36 -0.33 8.54
C GLN A 183 -9.84 -1.23 7.41
N VAL A 184 -8.58 -1.03 6.98
CA VAL A 184 -7.92 -1.92 6.02
C VAL A 184 -7.87 -3.35 6.59
N LEU A 185 -7.39 -3.52 7.82
CA LEU A 185 -7.29 -4.83 8.47
C LEU A 185 -8.66 -5.50 8.64
N LYS A 186 -9.67 -4.77 9.14
CA LYS A 186 -11.04 -5.30 9.28
C LYS A 186 -11.63 -5.72 7.93
N THR A 187 -11.43 -4.91 6.90
CA THR A 187 -11.95 -5.21 5.56
C THR A 187 -11.25 -6.43 4.95
N CYS A 188 -9.92 -6.52 5.08
CA CYS A 188 -9.14 -7.66 4.60
C CYS A 188 -9.40 -8.95 5.38
N LYS A 189 -9.78 -8.88 6.66
CA LYS A 189 -10.17 -10.06 7.45
C LYS A 189 -11.54 -10.60 7.05
N ASN A 190 -12.48 -9.70 6.74
CA ASN A 190 -13.87 -10.07 6.44
C ASN A 190 -14.14 -10.38 4.96
N ASN A 191 -13.17 -10.12 4.08
CA ASN A 191 -13.31 -10.31 2.63
C ASN A 191 -12.10 -11.06 2.07
N GLU A 192 -12.32 -11.89 1.06
CA GLU A 192 -11.21 -12.45 0.28
C GLU A 192 -10.48 -11.31 -0.46
N LEU A 193 -9.14 -11.41 -0.55
CA LEU A 193 -8.33 -10.46 -1.28
C LEU A 193 -8.71 -10.48 -2.77
N GLN A 194 -9.40 -9.44 -3.21
CA GLN A 194 -9.97 -9.31 -4.55
C GLN A 194 -9.65 -7.94 -5.15
N GLU A 195 -9.89 -7.78 -6.46
CA GLU A 195 -9.60 -6.55 -7.22
C GLU A 195 -10.29 -5.30 -6.62
N ASN A 196 -11.41 -5.47 -5.93
CA ASN A 196 -12.22 -4.38 -5.39
C ASN A 196 -11.92 -4.05 -3.92
N ILE A 197 -10.89 -4.65 -3.32
CA ILE A 197 -10.66 -4.53 -1.87
C ILE A 197 -10.53 -3.07 -1.41
N LEU A 198 -9.90 -2.20 -2.21
CA LEU A 198 -9.78 -0.77 -1.90
C LEU A 198 -11.14 -0.05 -1.89
N PHE A 199 -12.06 -0.43 -2.79
CA PHE A 199 -13.41 0.12 -2.79
C PHE A 199 -14.19 -0.36 -1.55
N LEU A 200 -13.99 -1.61 -1.13
CA LEU A 200 -14.58 -2.13 0.11
C LEU A 200 -14.03 -1.43 1.35
N VAL A 201 -12.74 -1.04 1.34
CA VAL A 201 -12.15 -0.24 2.42
C VAL A 201 -12.79 1.16 2.46
N VAL A 202 -13.00 1.79 1.30
CA VAL A 202 -13.69 3.08 1.23
C VAL A 202 -15.16 2.95 1.64
N ASP A 203 -15.87 1.90 1.21
CA ASP A 203 -17.24 1.59 1.66
C ASP A 203 -17.30 1.42 3.20
N ALA A 204 -16.28 0.79 3.78
CA ALA A 204 -16.18 0.63 5.23
C ALA A 204 -15.94 1.98 5.92
N LEU A 205 -15.05 2.81 5.39
CA LEU A 205 -14.77 4.15 5.91
C LEU A 205 -15.98 5.09 5.80
N GLU A 206 -16.78 5.00 4.73
CA GLU A 206 -18.02 5.78 4.55
C GLU A 206 -19.09 5.50 5.61
N ARG A 207 -19.03 4.35 6.28
CA ARG A 207 -19.97 3.97 7.35
C ARG A 207 -19.55 4.46 8.73
N PHE A 208 -18.41 5.13 8.85
CA PHE A 208 -17.91 5.70 10.10
C PHE A 208 -17.98 7.22 10.04
N ASP A 209 -18.71 7.80 10.99
CA ASP A 209 -19.05 9.23 10.95
C ASP A 209 -17.91 10.15 11.42
N ASN A 210 -16.83 9.62 12.03
CA ASN A 210 -15.79 10.45 12.64
C ASN A 210 -14.36 9.97 12.32
N ILE A 211 -13.78 10.52 11.25
CA ILE A 211 -12.38 10.28 10.88
C ILE A 211 -11.51 11.41 11.45
N PRO A 212 -10.48 11.13 12.27
CA PRO A 212 -9.66 12.16 12.88
C PRO A 212 -8.76 12.84 11.84
N LEU A 213 -9.24 13.93 11.25
CA LEU A 213 -8.54 14.64 10.18
C LEU A 213 -7.28 15.35 10.70
N VAL A 214 -6.24 15.39 9.85
CA VAL A 214 -4.92 16.00 10.11
C VAL A 214 -4.75 17.27 9.28
N GLY A 215 -4.34 18.36 9.93
CA GLY A 215 -3.96 19.61 9.28
C GLY A 215 -4.45 20.86 10.02
N CYS A 216 -3.96 22.02 9.60
CA CYS A 216 -4.39 23.29 10.19
C CYS A 216 -5.86 23.59 9.83
N PRO A 217 -6.55 24.51 10.53
CA PRO A 217 -7.98 24.79 10.33
C PRO A 217 -8.36 25.02 8.86
N ASP A 218 -7.51 25.70 8.09
CA ASP A 218 -7.76 26.02 6.68
C ASP A 218 -7.52 24.85 5.71
N HIS A 219 -6.67 23.87 6.08
CA HIS A 219 -6.22 22.81 5.18
C HIS A 219 -6.53 21.40 5.69
N LYS A 220 -7.23 21.25 6.82
CA LYS A 220 -7.49 19.98 7.51
C LYS A 220 -8.06 18.91 6.57
N VAL A 221 -9.07 19.27 5.76
CA VAL A 221 -9.69 18.37 4.77
C VAL A 221 -8.75 18.09 3.60
N SER A 222 -8.15 19.15 3.02
CA SER A 222 -7.29 18.99 1.84
C SER A 222 -6.04 18.16 2.13
N LEU A 223 -5.43 18.33 3.30
CA LEU A 223 -4.23 17.60 3.69
C LEU A 223 -4.56 16.14 4.01
N SER A 224 -5.61 15.89 4.81
CA SER A 224 -6.07 14.53 5.12
C SER A 224 -6.40 13.74 3.85
N LYS A 225 -7.03 14.39 2.88
CA LYS A 225 -7.30 13.83 1.55
C LYS A 225 -6.04 13.42 0.82
N SER A 226 -5.03 14.28 0.78
CA SER A 226 -3.75 13.96 0.14
C SER A 226 -3.02 12.81 0.86
N ILE A 227 -3.10 12.74 2.19
CA ILE A 227 -2.52 11.64 2.96
C ILE A 227 -3.27 10.34 2.68
N MET A 228 -4.60 10.34 2.69
CA MET A 228 -5.42 9.14 2.47
C MET A 228 -5.30 8.58 1.04
N LYS A 229 -5.03 9.44 0.05
CA LYS A 229 -4.72 9.00 -1.32
C LYS A 229 -3.30 8.44 -1.46
N TYR A 230 -2.39 8.84 -0.58
CA TYR A 230 -1.00 8.42 -0.61
C TYR A 230 -0.77 7.11 0.17
N PHE A 231 -1.43 6.99 1.31
CA PHE A 231 -1.44 5.81 2.18
C PHE A 231 -2.09 4.62 1.47
#